data_AF-Q1LBY1-F1
#
_entry.id   AF-Q1LBY1-F1
#
_cell.length_a   1.000
_cell.length_b   1.000
_cell.length_c   1.000
_cell.angle_alpha   90.00
_cell.angle_beta   90.00
_cell.angle_gamma   90.00
#
_symmetry.space_group_name_H-M   'P 1'
#
loop_
_entity.id
_entity.type
_entity.pdbx_description
1 polymer ?
#
loop_
_entity_poly.entity_id
_entity_poly.type
_entity_poly.pdbx_seq_one_letter_code
_entity_poly.pdbx_strand_id
1 'polypeptide(L)'
;MVAAGVSALILALIVIAAVFALGVRTIFPDPSRSLRWPAEQSGLNGIVAWAHGGDTGGKQPNAEFNAARLNGEAVDRWITRCTSDLLQKPVINARVRAQFGKYGESYAADPSNLLTQDAVLPAATDLRFLSKSLLIGRGENALAAANAYLVLQIATLVAIALGLATTVLVSLSSTEFGKGDGRTARAIRILAIVFPALGTATAAVAAFYAPGQSYARASQALAGFRQVHDQIASDLGELTCPTSSDPGAANDLSAKLAGWKKSLRDVQSLAQAAALAAADATRGQVQPGGGVGNTGDGQKR
;
A
#
# COMPACT_ATOMS: atom_id res chain seq x y z
N MET A 1 -4.38 12.00 -52.51
CA MET A 1 -4.52 12.76 -51.25
C MET A 1 -5.16 11.96 -50.10
N VAL A 2 -6.19 11.14 -50.35
CA VAL A 2 -6.89 10.34 -49.32
C VAL A 2 -5.99 9.36 -48.54
N ALA A 3 -5.00 8.75 -49.20
CA ALA A 3 -4.05 7.85 -48.53
C ALA A 3 -3.20 8.56 -47.46
N ALA A 4 -2.89 9.84 -47.64
CA ALA A 4 -2.06 10.62 -46.71
C ALA A 4 -2.79 10.95 -45.40
N GLY A 5 -4.11 11.17 -45.46
CA GLY A 5 -4.91 11.46 -44.26
C GLY A 5 -5.05 10.27 -43.31
N VAL A 6 -5.21 9.06 -43.87
CA VAL A 6 -5.32 7.83 -43.06
C VAL A 6 -4.00 7.47 -42.41
N SER A 7 -2.89 7.55 -43.16
CA SER A 7 -1.58 7.29 -42.59
C SER A 7 -1.22 8.32 -41.53
N ALA A 8 -1.58 9.60 -41.69
CA ALA A 8 -1.40 10.61 -40.65
C ALA A 8 -2.20 10.31 -39.37
N LEU A 9 -3.45 9.83 -39.48
CA LEU A 9 -4.27 9.47 -38.32
C LEU A 9 -3.74 8.22 -37.61
N ILE A 10 -3.34 7.19 -38.36
CA ILE A 10 -2.71 5.98 -37.81
C ILE A 10 -1.40 6.35 -37.13
N LEU A 11 -0.59 7.20 -37.76
CA LEU A 11 0.66 7.67 -37.17
C LEU A 11 0.40 8.49 -35.90
N ALA A 12 -0.62 9.34 -35.88
CA ALA A 12 -1.02 10.08 -34.68
C ALA A 12 -1.49 9.14 -33.56
N LEU A 13 -2.27 8.10 -33.87
CA LEU A 13 -2.68 7.10 -32.88
C LEU A 13 -1.51 6.25 -32.38
N ILE A 14 -0.59 5.87 -33.27
CA ILE A 14 0.64 5.15 -32.91
C ILE A 14 1.54 6.04 -32.06
N VAL A 15 1.68 7.33 -32.40
CA VAL A 15 2.45 8.29 -31.61
C VAL A 15 1.78 8.54 -30.27
N ILE A 16 0.46 8.69 -30.20
CA ILE A 16 -0.26 8.81 -28.93
C ILE A 16 -0.07 7.54 -28.11
N ALA A 17 -0.24 6.35 -28.69
CA ALA A 17 -0.04 5.08 -28.02
C ALA A 17 1.42 4.84 -27.60
N ALA A 18 2.39 5.27 -28.42
CA ALA A 18 3.81 5.16 -28.13
C ALA A 18 4.24 6.20 -27.08
N VAL A 19 3.74 7.42 -27.12
CA VAL A 19 3.92 8.44 -26.07
C VAL A 19 3.19 8.02 -24.81
N PHE A 20 2.07 7.31 -24.90
CA PHE A 20 1.43 6.69 -23.74
C PHE A 20 2.27 5.54 -23.21
N ALA A 21 2.76 4.63 -24.05
CA ALA A 21 3.53 3.47 -23.62
C ALA A 21 4.92 3.88 -23.10
N LEU A 22 5.57 4.84 -23.76
CA LEU A 22 6.83 5.44 -23.35
C LEU A 22 6.61 6.34 -22.14
N GLY A 23 5.58 7.19 -22.13
CA GLY A 23 5.22 8.03 -20.99
C GLY A 23 4.88 7.20 -19.76
N VAL A 24 4.09 6.14 -19.92
CA VAL A 24 3.82 5.17 -18.85
C VAL A 24 5.11 4.48 -18.43
N ARG A 25 6.05 4.16 -19.31
CA ARG A 25 7.33 3.54 -18.92
C ARG A 25 8.37 4.51 -18.34
N THR A 26 8.38 5.76 -18.77
CA THR A 26 9.30 6.80 -18.26
C THR A 26 8.81 7.36 -16.94
N ILE A 27 7.49 7.40 -16.74
CA ILE A 27 6.86 7.79 -15.47
C ILE A 27 6.80 6.58 -14.52
N PHE A 28 6.54 5.37 -15.04
CA PHE A 28 6.35 4.15 -14.25
C PHE A 28 7.26 3.01 -14.74
N PRO A 29 8.49 2.88 -14.22
CA PRO A 29 9.30 1.70 -14.52
C PRO A 29 8.65 0.43 -13.97
N ASP A 30 8.84 -0.66 -14.71
CA ASP A 30 8.23 -1.98 -14.49
C ASP A 30 8.51 -2.52 -13.05
N PRO A 31 7.49 -2.77 -12.22
CA PRO A 31 7.68 -3.23 -10.84
C PRO A 31 8.25 -4.64 -10.75
N SER A 32 8.05 -5.48 -11.78
CA SER A 32 8.36 -6.91 -11.74
C SER A 32 9.85 -7.25 -11.89
N ARG A 33 10.66 -6.34 -12.45
CA ARG A 33 12.11 -6.58 -12.64
C ARG A 33 12.97 -6.26 -11.42
N SER A 34 12.37 -5.78 -10.32
CA SER A 34 13.11 -5.22 -9.17
C SER A 34 13.04 -6.03 -7.87
N LEU A 35 12.44 -7.24 -7.89
CA LEU A 35 12.38 -8.16 -6.75
C LEU A 35 13.72 -8.84 -6.40
N ARG A 36 14.82 -8.42 -7.03
CA ARG A 36 16.19 -8.79 -6.65
C ARG A 36 16.88 -7.54 -6.08
N TRP A 37 16.82 -7.38 -4.75
CA TRP A 37 17.61 -6.38 -4.02
C TRP A 37 19.08 -6.42 -4.51
N PRO A 38 19.68 -5.29 -4.92
CA PRO A 38 20.10 -4.25 -3.98
C PRO A 38 19.79 -2.79 -4.39
N ALA A 39 19.48 -1.98 -3.37
CA ALA A 39 19.69 -0.52 -3.17
C ALA A 39 19.38 0.55 -4.25
N GLU A 40 19.11 0.24 -5.51
CA GLU A 40 18.88 1.26 -6.56
C GLU A 40 17.51 1.08 -7.22
N GLN A 41 16.49 1.70 -6.63
CA GLN A 41 15.15 1.81 -7.24
C GLN A 41 14.75 3.29 -7.26
N SER A 42 14.89 3.97 -8.40
CA SER A 42 14.71 5.42 -8.50
C SER A 42 13.34 5.90 -9.01
N GLY A 43 12.56 5.08 -9.73
CA GLY A 43 11.33 5.57 -10.39
C GLY A 43 10.02 5.37 -9.60
N LEU A 44 9.70 4.14 -9.20
CA LEU A 44 8.46 3.85 -8.45
C LEU A 44 8.40 4.61 -7.12
N ASN A 45 9.57 4.80 -6.54
CA ASN A 45 9.77 5.43 -5.25
C ASN A 45 9.59 6.94 -5.25
N GLY A 46 9.83 7.61 -6.40
CA GLY A 46 9.51 9.03 -6.55
C GLY A 46 8.01 9.29 -6.50
N ILE A 47 7.21 8.36 -7.02
CA ILE A 47 5.74 8.49 -7.05
C ILE A 47 5.14 8.20 -5.67
N VAL A 48 5.68 7.22 -4.94
CA VAL A 48 5.26 6.93 -3.55
C VAL A 48 5.66 8.07 -2.60
N ALA A 49 6.88 8.60 -2.74
CA ALA A 49 7.31 9.76 -1.97
C ALA A 49 6.45 11.00 -2.28
N TRP A 50 6.19 11.29 -3.56
CA TRP A 50 5.31 12.37 -3.99
C TRP A 50 3.87 12.22 -3.47
N ALA A 51 3.28 11.02 -3.55
CA ALA A 51 1.92 10.76 -3.07
C ALA A 51 1.78 10.84 -1.54
N HIS A 52 2.87 10.74 -0.79
CA HIS A 52 2.89 10.82 0.67
C HIS A 52 3.61 12.06 1.23
N GLY A 53 3.85 13.09 0.42
CA GLY A 53 4.42 14.36 0.88
C GLY A 53 5.92 14.35 1.19
N GLY A 54 6.64 13.34 0.70
CA GLY A 54 8.11 13.27 0.78
C GLY A 54 8.76 14.16 -0.27
N ASP A 55 9.58 15.10 0.20
CA ASP A 55 10.37 16.03 -0.60
C ASP A 55 11.14 15.27 -1.71
N THR A 56 10.95 15.69 -2.96
CA THR A 56 11.49 15.07 -4.19
C THR A 56 12.99 15.33 -4.39
N GLY A 57 13.71 15.72 -3.34
CA GLY A 57 15.16 15.97 -3.32
C GLY A 57 16.03 14.73 -3.53
N GLY A 58 15.71 13.88 -4.51
CA GLY A 58 16.56 12.80 -5.03
C GLY A 58 16.97 11.68 -4.06
N LYS A 59 16.58 11.76 -2.79
CA LYS A 59 17.01 10.83 -1.75
C LYS A 59 15.82 10.35 -0.91
N GLN A 60 15.35 9.18 -1.33
CA GLN A 60 14.79 8.07 -0.53
C GLN A 60 13.29 7.80 -0.63
N PRO A 61 12.92 6.98 -1.64
CA PRO A 61 12.15 5.72 -1.49
C PRO A 61 11.88 5.13 -0.10
N ASN A 62 12.86 5.27 0.78
CA ASN A 62 12.92 4.57 2.04
C ASN A 62 12.30 5.40 3.16
N ALA A 63 11.60 6.51 2.91
CA ALA A 63 11.05 7.34 3.98
C ALA A 63 10.20 6.52 4.96
N GLU A 64 9.29 5.68 4.45
CA GLU A 64 8.45 4.82 5.28
C GLU A 64 9.25 3.69 5.93
N PHE A 65 10.11 3.03 5.16
CA PHE A 65 10.93 1.92 5.66
C PHE A 65 11.93 2.39 6.73
N ASN A 66 12.51 3.57 6.55
CA ASN A 66 13.41 4.20 7.52
C ASN A 66 12.65 4.65 8.75
N ALA A 67 11.46 5.25 8.62
CA ALA A 67 10.64 5.59 9.77
C ALA A 67 10.28 4.33 10.57
N ALA A 68 9.84 3.27 9.89
CA ALA A 68 9.59 1.97 10.52
C ALA A 68 10.86 1.37 11.17
N ARG A 69 12.02 1.50 10.52
CA ARG A 69 13.32 1.05 11.03
C ARG A 69 13.75 1.84 12.26
N LEU A 70 13.61 3.16 12.26
CA LEU A 70 13.95 4.03 13.39
C LEU A 70 13.09 3.73 14.61
N ASN A 71 11.78 3.48 14.41
CA ASN A 71 10.91 3.05 15.51
C ASN A 71 11.29 1.65 16.02
N GLY A 72 11.65 0.73 15.12
CA GLY A 72 12.17 -0.58 15.50
C GLY A 72 13.47 -0.49 16.29
N GLU A 73 14.40 0.36 15.87
CA GLU A 73 15.63 0.66 16.60
C GLU A 73 15.35 1.29 17.97
N ALA A 74 14.32 2.13 18.10
CA ALA A 74 13.95 2.71 19.39
C ALA A 74 13.54 1.61 20.39
N VAL A 75 12.78 0.61 19.93
CA VAL A 75 12.42 -0.57 20.72
C VAL A 75 13.67 -1.36 21.14
N ASP A 76 14.55 -1.68 20.19
CA ASP A 76 15.78 -2.43 20.48
C ASP A 76 16.74 -1.68 21.41
N ARG A 77 16.85 -0.36 21.26
CA ARG A 77 17.65 0.50 22.16
C ARG A 77 17.06 0.52 23.55
N TRP A 78 15.74 0.61 23.69
CA TRP A 78 15.07 0.54 25.00
C TRP A 78 15.31 -0.81 25.68
N ILE A 79 15.14 -1.93 24.96
CA ILE A 79 15.42 -3.28 25.48
C ILE A 79 16.87 -3.40 25.95
N THR A 80 17.82 -2.92 25.13
CA THR A 80 19.25 -2.98 25.45
C THR A 80 19.58 -2.12 26.66
N ARG A 81 19.02 -0.90 26.76
CA ARG A 81 19.19 -0.02 27.92
C ARG A 81 18.66 -0.69 29.19
N CYS A 82 17.42 -1.17 29.17
CA CYS A 82 16.84 -1.82 30.34
C CYS A 82 17.59 -3.09 30.74
N THR A 83 18.07 -3.88 29.79
CA THR A 83 18.89 -5.06 30.07
C THR A 83 20.21 -4.66 30.72
N SER A 84 20.86 -3.60 30.23
CA SER A 84 22.08 -3.06 30.82
C SER A 84 21.84 -2.59 32.26
N ASP A 85 20.79 -1.80 32.50
CA ASP A 85 20.43 -1.29 33.83
C ASP A 85 20.12 -2.43 34.82
N LEU A 86 19.47 -3.50 34.35
CA LEU A 86 19.17 -4.67 35.17
C LEU A 86 20.42 -5.52 35.47
N LEU A 87 21.34 -5.65 34.52
CA LEU A 87 22.60 -6.37 34.70
C LEU A 87 23.57 -5.67 35.67
N GLN A 88 23.43 -4.37 35.88
CA GLN A 88 24.16 -3.64 36.93
C GLN A 88 23.74 -4.08 38.34
N LYS A 89 22.55 -4.68 38.50
CA LYS A 89 22.10 -5.17 39.80
C LYS A 89 22.79 -6.51 40.12
N PRO A 90 23.49 -6.62 41.27
CA PRO A 90 24.33 -7.78 41.59
C PRO A 90 23.53 -9.09 41.64
N VAL A 91 22.29 -9.05 42.13
CA VAL A 91 21.40 -10.22 42.20
C VAL A 91 21.05 -10.75 40.81
N ILE A 92 20.74 -9.86 39.86
CA ILE A 92 20.38 -10.25 38.49
C ILE A 92 21.63 -10.74 37.75
N ASN A 93 22.76 -10.04 37.91
CA ASN A 93 24.03 -10.44 37.32
C ASN A 93 24.45 -11.85 37.76
N ALA A 94 24.38 -12.13 39.06
CA ALA A 94 24.68 -13.45 39.62
C ALA A 94 23.75 -14.54 39.07
N ARG A 95 22.45 -14.24 38.90
CA ARG A 95 21.48 -15.16 38.29
C ARG A 95 21.84 -15.49 36.85
N VAL A 96 22.13 -14.48 36.03
CA VAL A 96 22.52 -14.66 34.62
C VAL A 96 23.81 -15.50 34.54
N ARG A 97 24.81 -15.18 35.37
CA ARG A 97 26.06 -15.96 35.41
C ARG A 97 25.83 -17.41 35.79
N ALA A 98 24.98 -17.66 36.79
CA ALA A 98 24.63 -19.02 37.22
C ALA A 98 23.86 -19.79 36.12
N GLN A 99 22.93 -19.13 35.43
CA GLN A 99 22.12 -19.75 34.39
C GLN A 99 22.93 -20.20 33.17
N PHE A 100 23.94 -19.43 32.77
CA PHE A 100 24.77 -19.73 31.59
C PHE A 100 26.12 -20.40 31.91
N GLY A 101 26.36 -20.75 33.18
CA GLY A 101 27.55 -21.46 33.63
C GLY A 101 28.86 -20.82 33.14
N LYS A 102 29.67 -21.59 32.40
CA LYS A 102 30.98 -21.15 31.88
C LYS A 102 30.90 -19.92 30.97
N TYR A 103 29.76 -19.67 30.32
CA TYR A 103 29.59 -18.53 29.42
C TYR A 103 28.97 -17.31 30.11
N GLY A 104 28.62 -17.42 31.40
CA GLY A 104 27.91 -16.40 32.15
C GLY A 104 28.55 -15.03 32.16
N GLU A 105 29.88 -14.95 32.24
CA GLU A 105 30.60 -13.66 32.20
C GLU A 105 30.49 -12.97 30.85
N SER A 106 30.60 -13.73 29.74
CA SER A 106 30.44 -13.19 28.39
C SER A 106 29.01 -12.70 28.14
N TYR A 107 28.01 -13.47 28.60
CA TYR A 107 26.60 -13.09 28.45
C TYR A 107 26.22 -11.89 29.33
N ALA A 108 26.78 -11.78 30.55
CA ALA A 108 26.56 -10.64 31.42
C ALA A 108 27.27 -9.36 30.94
N ALA A 109 28.32 -9.49 30.10
CA ALA A 109 29.02 -8.37 29.49
C ALA A 109 28.37 -7.86 28.20
N ASP A 110 27.47 -8.64 27.59
CA ASP A 110 26.79 -8.30 26.35
C ASP A 110 25.27 -8.10 26.54
N PRO A 111 24.81 -6.88 26.85
CA PRO A 111 23.39 -6.57 27.00
C PRO A 111 22.63 -6.61 25.67
N SER A 112 23.32 -6.75 24.53
CA SER A 112 22.69 -6.87 23.21
C SER A 112 22.33 -8.31 22.85
N ASN A 113 22.84 -9.29 23.61
CA ASN A 113 22.61 -10.70 23.37
C ASN A 113 21.14 -11.09 23.62
N LEU A 114 20.51 -11.75 22.64
CA LEU A 114 19.10 -12.15 22.71
C LEU A 114 18.81 -13.07 23.90
N LEU A 115 19.71 -14.01 24.23
CA LEU A 115 19.52 -14.94 25.34
C LEU A 115 19.61 -14.24 26.69
N THR A 116 20.55 -13.30 26.83
CA THR A 116 20.66 -12.47 28.04
C THR A 116 19.41 -11.63 28.24
N GLN A 117 18.93 -11.00 27.17
CA GLN A 117 17.75 -10.15 27.21
C GLN A 117 16.48 -10.93 27.56
N ASP A 118 16.30 -12.14 27.01
CA ASP A 118 15.15 -12.99 27.33
C ASP A 118 15.19 -13.48 28.80
N ALA A 119 16.38 -13.83 29.29
CA ALA A 119 16.57 -14.26 30.68
C ALA A 119 16.32 -13.13 31.70
N VAL A 120 16.66 -11.88 31.35
CA VAL A 120 16.55 -10.71 32.23
C VAL A 120 15.18 -10.02 32.09
N LEU A 121 14.65 -9.97 30.88
CA LEU A 121 13.41 -9.29 30.51
C LEU A 121 12.59 -10.21 29.59
N PRO A 122 11.75 -11.12 30.15
CA PRO A 122 10.96 -12.06 29.35
C PRO A 122 10.03 -11.39 28.32
N ALA A 123 9.64 -10.13 28.55
CA ALA A 123 8.83 -9.35 27.61
C ALA A 123 9.62 -8.86 26.36
N ALA A 124 10.96 -8.94 26.36
CA ALA A 124 11.81 -8.42 25.28
C ALA A 124 11.55 -9.14 23.96
N THR A 125 11.45 -10.47 23.99
CA THR A 125 11.22 -11.29 22.79
C THR A 125 9.87 -10.97 22.15
N ASP A 126 8.83 -10.84 22.98
CA ASP A 126 7.49 -10.46 22.53
C ASP A 126 7.45 -9.05 21.93
N LEU A 127 8.13 -8.09 22.56
CA LEU A 127 8.18 -6.71 22.09
C LEU A 127 8.92 -6.60 20.76
N ARG A 128 10.01 -7.36 20.57
CA ARG A 128 10.71 -7.46 19.29
C ARG A 128 9.88 -8.10 18.21
N PHE A 129 9.20 -9.19 18.53
CA PHE A 129 8.33 -9.85 17.57
C PHE A 129 7.22 -8.90 17.11
N LEU A 130 6.61 -8.17 18.05
CA LEU A 130 5.61 -7.15 17.77
C LEU A 130 6.17 -6.03 16.86
N SER A 131 7.32 -5.47 17.21
CA SER A 131 8.01 -4.42 16.43
C SER A 131 8.36 -4.90 15.01
N LYS A 132 8.89 -6.12 14.88
CA LYS A 132 9.20 -6.73 13.58
C LYS A 132 7.94 -6.95 12.74
N SER A 133 6.85 -7.41 13.36
CA SER A 133 5.56 -7.59 12.69
C SER A 133 5.01 -6.26 12.17
N LEU A 134 5.13 -5.18 12.96
CA LEU A 134 4.77 -3.82 12.54
C LEU A 134 5.63 -3.34 11.36
N LEU A 135 6.94 -3.58 11.40
CA LEU A 135 7.85 -3.18 10.32
C LEU A 135 7.48 -3.88 9.00
N ILE A 136 7.26 -5.20 9.04
CA ILE A 136 6.84 -5.98 7.87
C ILE A 136 5.48 -5.48 7.38
N GLY A 137 4.51 -5.32 8.27
CA GLY A 137 3.17 -4.84 7.93
C GLY A 137 3.18 -3.44 7.29
N ARG A 138 3.99 -2.52 7.80
CA ARG A 138 4.18 -1.19 7.18
C ARG A 138 4.78 -1.30 5.78
N GLY A 139 5.80 -2.14 5.60
CA GLY A 139 6.44 -2.35 4.30
C GLY A 139 5.48 -2.93 3.25
N GLU A 140 4.76 -4.00 3.61
CA GLU A 140 3.79 -4.65 2.72
C GLU A 140 2.64 -3.71 2.33
N ASN A 141 2.09 -2.96 3.28
CA ASN A 141 0.98 -2.04 3.01
C ASN A 141 1.42 -0.79 2.25
N ALA A 142 2.63 -0.28 2.48
CA ALA A 142 3.19 0.81 1.68
C ALA A 142 3.37 0.39 0.22
N LEU A 143 3.90 -0.81 -0.03
CA LEU A 143 4.05 -1.35 -1.38
C LEU A 143 2.70 -1.64 -2.04
N ALA A 144 1.73 -2.16 -1.29
CA ALA A 144 0.37 -2.37 -1.79
C ALA A 144 -0.32 -1.05 -2.16
N ALA A 145 -0.19 -0.01 -1.33
CA ALA A 145 -0.72 1.32 -1.61
C ALA A 145 -0.06 1.92 -2.86
N ALA A 146 1.26 1.84 -2.97
CA ALA A 146 2.01 2.26 -4.15
C ALA A 146 1.48 1.61 -5.43
N ASN A 147 1.38 0.29 -5.45
CA ASN A 147 0.93 -0.45 -6.63
C ASN A 147 -0.52 -0.12 -6.99
N ALA A 148 -1.41 -0.04 -6.00
CA ALA A 148 -2.81 0.32 -6.25
C ALA A 148 -2.95 1.74 -6.82
N TYR A 149 -2.14 2.68 -6.32
CA TYR A 149 -2.09 4.06 -6.82
C TYR A 149 -1.65 4.13 -8.27
N LEU A 150 -0.63 3.36 -8.65
CA LEU A 150 -0.15 3.29 -10.03
C LEU A 150 -1.22 2.75 -10.99
N VAL A 151 -1.89 1.66 -10.59
CA VAL A 151 -2.99 1.09 -11.38
C VAL A 151 -4.11 2.12 -11.52
N LEU A 152 -4.45 2.84 -10.45
CA LEU A 152 -5.46 3.90 -10.48
C LEU A 152 -5.07 5.02 -11.47
N GLN A 153 -3.83 5.49 -11.43
CA GLN A 153 -3.35 6.53 -12.34
C GLN A 153 -3.38 6.08 -13.80
N ILE A 154 -2.89 4.88 -14.09
CA ILE A 154 -2.90 4.33 -15.46
C ILE A 154 -4.33 4.17 -15.95
N ALA A 155 -5.22 3.60 -15.13
CA ALA A 155 -6.64 3.43 -15.50
C ALA A 155 -7.31 4.78 -15.79
N THR A 156 -7.04 5.79 -14.97
CA THR A 156 -7.60 7.15 -15.14
C THR A 156 -7.07 7.79 -16.42
N LEU A 157 -5.77 7.70 -16.67
CA LEU A 157 -5.13 8.23 -17.88
C LEU A 157 -5.69 7.56 -19.14
N VAL A 158 -5.81 6.22 -19.15
CA VAL A 158 -6.39 5.47 -20.27
C VAL A 158 -7.84 5.89 -20.53
N ALA A 159 -8.65 6.03 -19.47
CA ALA A 159 -10.03 6.46 -19.58
C ALA A 159 -10.15 7.87 -20.21
N ILE A 160 -9.30 8.81 -19.78
CA ILE A 160 -9.24 10.16 -20.35
C ILE A 160 -8.84 10.11 -21.83
N ALA A 161 -7.82 9.32 -22.18
CA ALA A 161 -7.35 9.20 -23.56
C ALA A 161 -8.41 8.60 -24.50
N LEU A 162 -9.12 7.55 -24.03
CA LEU A 162 -10.23 6.95 -24.77
C LEU A 162 -11.40 7.91 -24.92
N GLY A 163 -11.74 8.66 -23.86
CA GLY A 163 -12.75 9.72 -23.91
C GLY A 163 -12.42 10.74 -24.99
N LEU A 164 -11.22 11.31 -24.95
CA LEU A 164 -10.74 12.30 -25.91
C LEU A 164 -10.80 11.77 -27.34
N ALA A 165 -10.24 10.57 -27.58
CA ALA A 165 -10.25 9.93 -28.90
C ALA A 165 -11.67 9.72 -29.43
N THR A 166 -12.60 9.30 -28.57
CA THR A 166 -14.01 9.11 -28.92
C THR A 166 -14.64 10.43 -29.36
N THR A 167 -14.44 11.52 -28.61
CA THR A 167 -14.94 12.86 -28.99
C THR A 167 -14.40 13.34 -30.33
N VAL A 168 -13.11 13.11 -30.62
CA VAL A 168 -12.50 13.47 -31.90
C VAL A 168 -13.12 12.66 -33.05
N LEU A 169 -13.30 11.35 -32.86
CA LEU A 169 -13.89 10.48 -33.88
C LEU A 169 -15.36 10.81 -34.15
N VAL A 170 -16.14 11.12 -33.11
CA VAL A 170 -17.54 11.57 -33.26
C VAL A 170 -17.62 12.94 -33.95
N SER A 171 -16.68 13.84 -33.66
CA SER A 171 -16.61 15.12 -34.36
C SER A 171 -16.26 14.93 -35.84
N LEU A 172 -15.27 14.10 -36.15
CA LEU A 172 -14.89 13.78 -37.53
C LEU A 172 -15.99 13.05 -38.30
N SER A 173 -16.75 12.15 -37.66
CA SER A 173 -17.87 11.46 -38.30
C SER A 173 -19.01 12.40 -38.69
N SER A 174 -19.11 13.55 -38.02
CA SER A 174 -20.11 14.59 -38.30
C SER A 174 -19.69 15.55 -39.42
N THR A 175 -18.41 15.63 -39.76
CA THR A 175 -17.90 16.46 -40.89
C THR A 175 -18.19 15.81 -42.25
N GLU A 176 -18.08 16.58 -43.35
CA GLU A 176 -18.27 16.03 -44.71
C GLU A 176 -17.37 14.83 -45.02
N PHE A 177 -16.19 14.74 -44.38
CA PHE A 177 -15.29 13.58 -44.49
C PHE A 177 -15.91 12.27 -43.98
N GLY A 178 -16.87 12.31 -43.06
CA GLY A 178 -17.58 11.15 -42.53
C GLY A 178 -18.75 10.67 -43.39
N LYS A 179 -19.24 11.49 -44.33
CA LYS A 179 -20.43 11.21 -45.15
C LYS A 179 -20.13 10.51 -46.48
N GLY A 180 -18.90 10.58 -46.99
CA GLY A 180 -18.53 9.93 -48.26
C GLY A 180 -18.55 8.40 -48.23
N ASP A 181 -18.59 7.77 -49.41
CA ASP A 181 -18.51 6.30 -49.58
C ASP A 181 -17.07 5.74 -49.63
N GLY A 182 -16.08 6.60 -49.37
CA GLY A 182 -14.68 6.21 -49.36
C GLY A 182 -14.35 5.19 -48.26
N ARG A 183 -13.31 4.37 -48.49
CA ARG A 183 -12.76 3.43 -47.49
C ARG A 183 -12.43 4.11 -46.15
N THR A 184 -12.07 5.38 -46.19
CA THR A 184 -11.75 6.21 -45.01
C THR A 184 -12.96 6.52 -44.15
N ALA A 185 -14.08 6.90 -44.77
CA ALA A 185 -15.33 7.14 -44.07
C ALA A 185 -15.83 5.86 -43.40
N ARG A 186 -15.70 4.69 -44.07
CA ARG A 186 -16.02 3.39 -43.46
C ARG A 186 -15.13 3.09 -42.25
N ALA A 187 -13.82 3.35 -42.32
CA ALA A 187 -12.90 3.16 -41.19
C ALA A 187 -13.25 4.07 -40.00
N ILE A 188 -13.54 5.36 -40.25
CA ILE A 188 -13.95 6.31 -39.20
C ILE A 188 -15.23 5.84 -38.52
N ARG A 189 -16.23 5.36 -39.28
CA ARG A 189 -17.48 4.81 -38.70
C ARG A 189 -17.23 3.57 -37.83
N ILE A 190 -16.35 2.65 -38.26
CA ILE A 190 -16.00 1.47 -37.47
C ILE A 190 -15.30 1.90 -36.17
N LEU A 191 -14.31 2.79 -36.24
CA LEU A 191 -13.61 3.29 -35.06
C LEU A 191 -14.57 4.03 -34.10
N ALA A 192 -15.51 4.81 -34.63
CA ALA A 192 -16.52 5.49 -33.82
C ALA A 192 -17.45 4.54 -33.06
N ILE A 193 -17.55 3.26 -33.47
CA ILE A 193 -18.29 2.21 -32.72
C ILE A 193 -17.37 1.48 -31.75
N VAL A 194 -16.14 1.16 -32.17
CA VAL A 194 -15.19 0.38 -31.37
C VAL A 194 -14.66 1.18 -30.17
N PHE A 195 -14.35 2.47 -30.33
CA PHE A 195 -13.80 3.30 -29.25
C PHE A 195 -14.75 3.46 -28.06
N PRO A 196 -16.05 3.77 -28.24
CA PRO A 196 -17.02 3.73 -27.14
C PRO A 196 -17.08 2.37 -26.43
N ALA A 197 -17.05 1.27 -27.19
CA ALA A 197 -17.06 -0.08 -26.63
C ALA A 197 -15.78 -0.39 -25.82
N LEU A 198 -14.61 0.11 -26.26
CA LEU A 198 -13.38 0.02 -25.48
C LEU A 198 -13.42 0.90 -24.23
N GLY A 199 -14.07 2.07 -24.30
CA GLY A 199 -14.32 2.94 -23.15
C GLY A 199 -15.19 2.27 -22.09
N THR A 200 -16.28 1.60 -22.48
CA THR A 200 -17.11 0.85 -21.54
C THR A 200 -16.39 -0.38 -20.99
N ALA A 201 -15.60 -1.09 -21.81
CA ALA A 201 -14.79 -2.21 -21.34
C ALA A 201 -13.73 -1.76 -20.31
N THR A 202 -13.02 -0.67 -20.56
CA THR A 202 -12.04 -0.12 -19.60
C THR A 202 -12.71 0.42 -18.33
N ALA A 203 -13.86 1.08 -18.45
CA ALA A 203 -14.65 1.49 -17.28
C ALA A 203 -15.11 0.28 -16.46
N ALA A 204 -15.54 -0.80 -17.12
CA ALA A 204 -15.89 -2.06 -16.45
C ALA A 204 -14.68 -2.66 -15.73
N VAL A 205 -13.51 -2.75 -16.38
CA VAL A 205 -12.26 -3.20 -15.72
C VAL A 205 -11.92 -2.33 -14.51
N ALA A 206 -11.96 -1.01 -14.65
CA ALA A 206 -11.70 -0.09 -13.54
C ALA A 206 -12.71 -0.28 -12.38
N ALA A 207 -13.98 -0.54 -12.69
CA ALA A 207 -15.01 -0.84 -11.70
C ALA A 207 -14.78 -2.20 -11.03
N PHE A 208 -14.40 -3.25 -11.79
CA PHE A 208 -14.15 -4.59 -11.27
C PHE A 208 -12.94 -4.65 -10.33
N TYR A 209 -11.85 -3.98 -10.69
CA TYR A 209 -10.62 -3.99 -9.88
C TYR A 209 -10.61 -2.94 -8.77
N ALA A 210 -11.54 -1.97 -8.81
CA ALA A 210 -11.72 -0.91 -7.82
C ALA A 210 -10.40 -0.38 -7.22
N PRO A 211 -9.42 0.07 -8.05
CA PRO A 211 -8.07 0.37 -7.59
C PRO A 211 -8.05 1.49 -6.53
N GLY A 212 -9.01 2.42 -6.58
CA GLY A 212 -9.20 3.44 -5.54
C GLY A 212 -9.55 2.85 -4.16
N GLN A 213 -10.35 1.79 -4.10
CA GLN A 213 -10.65 1.11 -2.84
C GLN A 213 -9.42 0.38 -2.30
N SER A 214 -8.69 -0.34 -3.16
CA SER A 214 -7.45 -1.02 -2.78
C SER A 214 -6.41 -0.04 -2.22
N TYR A 215 -6.25 1.13 -2.87
CA TYR A 215 -5.37 2.19 -2.41
C TYR A 215 -5.79 2.75 -1.05
N ALA A 216 -7.07 3.11 -0.89
CA ALA A 216 -7.60 3.67 0.35
C ALA A 216 -7.38 2.72 1.55
N ARG A 217 -7.54 1.42 1.33
CA ARG A 217 -7.38 0.39 2.37
C ARG A 217 -5.93 0.18 2.78
N ALA A 218 -5.05 0.02 1.80
CA ALA A 218 -3.62 -0.13 2.08
C ALA A 218 -3.09 1.10 2.81
N SER A 219 -3.55 2.30 2.43
CA SER A 219 -3.22 3.56 3.10
C SER A 219 -3.79 3.64 4.53
N GLN A 220 -5.04 3.21 4.73
CA GLN A 220 -5.67 3.19 6.06
C GLN A 220 -5.00 2.18 7.00
N ALA A 221 -4.70 0.98 6.50
CA ALA A 221 -3.97 -0.04 7.26
C ALA A 221 -2.57 0.46 7.62
N LEU A 222 -1.85 1.05 6.66
CA LEU A 222 -0.55 1.68 6.89
C LEU A 222 -0.60 2.75 7.98
N ALA A 223 -1.60 3.63 7.95
CA ALA A 223 -1.81 4.63 8.99
C ALA A 223 -2.03 3.99 10.37
N GLY A 224 -2.82 2.91 10.45
CA GLY A 224 -2.99 2.15 11.69
C GLY A 224 -1.68 1.54 12.20
N PHE A 225 -0.87 0.94 11.33
CA PHE A 225 0.43 0.40 11.73
C PHE A 225 1.42 1.49 12.17
N ARG A 226 1.43 2.66 11.50
CA ARG A 226 2.22 3.82 11.91
C ARG A 226 1.83 4.25 13.33
N GLN A 227 0.55 4.47 13.56
CA GLN A 227 0.03 4.88 14.86
C GLN A 227 0.42 3.91 15.98
N VAL A 228 0.25 2.59 15.79
CA VAL A 228 0.64 1.60 16.80
C VAL A 228 2.15 1.60 17.03
N HIS A 229 2.96 1.69 15.98
CA HIS A 229 4.41 1.67 16.11
C HIS A 229 4.96 2.94 16.79
N ASP A 230 4.39 4.10 16.46
CA ASP A 230 4.74 5.38 17.08
C ASP A 230 4.29 5.41 18.55
N GLN A 231 3.10 4.88 18.86
CA GLN A 231 2.61 4.75 20.23
C GLN A 231 3.52 3.86 21.08
N ILE A 232 3.98 2.72 20.55
CA ILE A 232 4.95 1.85 21.25
C ILE A 232 6.24 2.63 21.53
N ALA A 233 6.80 3.31 20.54
CA ALA A 233 8.04 4.06 20.70
C ALA A 233 7.91 5.18 21.74
N SER A 234 6.78 5.90 21.73
CA SER A 234 6.48 6.96 22.70
C SER A 234 6.29 6.41 24.12
N ASP A 235 5.44 5.39 24.28
CA ASP A 235 5.16 4.79 25.58
C ASP A 235 6.42 4.16 26.21
N LEU A 236 7.29 3.52 25.41
CA LEU A 236 8.56 2.97 25.90
C LEU A 236 9.52 4.08 26.40
N GLY A 237 9.45 5.27 25.81
CA GLY A 237 10.22 6.43 26.29
C GLY A 237 9.86 6.85 27.72
N GLU A 238 8.61 6.61 28.13
CA GLU A 238 8.07 6.97 29.45
C GLU A 238 8.15 5.82 30.46
N LEU A 239 8.20 4.56 30.00
CA LEU A 239 8.22 3.38 30.86
C LEU A 239 9.56 3.19 31.58
N THR A 240 9.48 3.01 32.90
CA THR A 240 10.62 2.59 33.73
C THR A 240 10.95 1.12 33.52
N CYS A 241 12.23 0.76 33.52
CA CYS A 241 12.66 -0.62 33.36
C CYS A 241 12.14 -1.48 34.53
N PRO A 242 11.48 -2.62 34.27
CA PRO A 242 10.89 -3.44 35.32
C PRO A 242 11.98 -4.06 36.18
N THR A 243 11.91 -3.87 37.49
CA THR A 243 12.92 -4.39 38.43
C THR A 243 12.29 -5.39 39.40
N SER A 244 13.09 -6.30 39.96
CA SER A 244 12.57 -7.28 40.94
C SER A 244 11.99 -6.63 42.21
N SER A 245 12.39 -5.38 42.50
CA SER A 245 11.89 -4.59 43.63
C SER A 245 10.59 -3.84 43.33
N ASP A 246 10.23 -3.70 42.05
CA ASP A 246 9.05 -3.00 41.60
C ASP A 246 8.22 -3.89 40.66
N PRO A 247 7.33 -4.74 41.21
CA PRO A 247 6.44 -5.55 40.39
C PRO A 247 5.42 -4.70 39.63
N GLY A 248 5.20 -3.43 40.02
CA GLY A 248 4.31 -2.50 39.34
C GLY A 248 4.76 -2.25 37.91
N ALA A 249 6.03 -1.87 37.72
CA ALA A 249 6.60 -1.62 36.39
C ALA A 249 6.52 -2.84 35.45
N ALA A 250 6.66 -4.06 35.98
CA ALA A 250 6.49 -5.28 35.18
C ALA A 250 5.04 -5.50 34.75
N ASN A 251 4.09 -5.25 35.66
CA ASN A 251 2.66 -5.34 35.38
C ASN A 251 2.24 -4.28 34.35
N ASP A 252 2.73 -3.05 34.48
CA ASP A 252 2.45 -1.95 33.56
C ASP A 252 2.96 -2.25 32.14
N LEU A 253 4.20 -2.75 32.01
CA LEU A 253 4.75 -3.19 30.73
C LEU A 253 3.91 -4.31 30.11
N SER A 254 3.50 -5.29 30.91
CA SER A 254 2.67 -6.41 30.44
C SER A 254 1.29 -5.96 29.96
N ALA A 255 0.68 -5.00 30.66
CA ALA A 255 -0.61 -4.42 30.30
C ALA A 255 -0.52 -3.59 29.02
N LYS A 256 0.53 -2.76 28.89
CA LYS A 256 0.83 -1.99 27.66
C LYS A 256 1.07 -2.92 26.47
N LEU A 257 1.89 -3.96 26.65
CA LEU A 257 2.15 -4.96 25.62
C LEU A 257 0.88 -5.68 25.16
N ALA A 258 0.00 -6.07 26.09
CA ALA A 258 -1.30 -6.64 25.75
C ALA A 258 -2.18 -5.66 24.98
N GLY A 259 -2.16 -4.38 25.36
CA GLY A 259 -2.82 -3.28 24.65
C GLY A 259 -2.31 -3.14 23.22
N TRP A 260 -1.01 -3.04 23.00
CA TRP A 260 -0.42 -2.90 21.67
C TRP A 260 -0.67 -4.12 20.79
N LYS A 261 -0.59 -5.34 21.35
CA LYS A 261 -0.96 -6.58 20.64
C LYS A 261 -2.44 -6.58 20.24
N LYS A 262 -3.33 -6.03 21.07
CA LYS A 262 -4.74 -5.84 20.72
C LYS A 262 -4.88 -4.82 19.59
N SER A 263 -4.30 -3.63 19.72
CA SER A 263 -4.35 -2.60 18.68
C SER A 263 -3.80 -3.08 17.33
N LEU A 264 -2.73 -3.88 17.33
CA LEU A 264 -2.21 -4.49 16.11
C LEU A 264 -3.23 -5.44 15.47
N ARG A 265 -3.86 -6.31 16.27
CA ARG A 265 -4.92 -7.21 15.78
C ARG A 265 -6.12 -6.43 15.26
N ASP A 266 -6.49 -5.34 15.90
CA ASP A 266 -7.59 -4.48 15.47
C ASP A 266 -7.27 -3.87 14.09
N VAL A 267 -6.06 -3.33 13.90
CA VAL A 267 -5.59 -2.81 12.59
C VAL A 267 -5.57 -3.90 11.52
N GLN A 268 -5.08 -5.10 11.85
CA GLN A 268 -5.08 -6.25 10.93
C GLN A 268 -6.49 -6.69 10.56
N SER A 269 -7.41 -6.75 11.54
CA SER A 269 -8.80 -7.13 11.31
C SER A 269 -9.52 -6.12 10.42
N LEU A 270 -9.27 -4.82 10.61
CA LEU A 270 -9.81 -3.77 9.78
C LEU A 270 -9.29 -3.87 8.34
N ALA A 271 -7.98 -4.10 8.18
CA ALA A 271 -7.37 -4.30 6.87
C ALA A 271 -7.94 -5.52 6.12
N GLN A 272 -8.14 -6.64 6.84
CA GLN A 272 -8.72 -7.87 6.29
C GLN A 272 -10.21 -7.73 5.96
N ALA A 273 -11.00 -7.15 6.86
CA ALA A 273 -12.42 -6.89 6.64
C ALA A 273 -12.62 -5.98 5.43
N ALA A 274 -11.77 -4.94 5.31
CA ALA A 274 -11.79 -4.10 4.15
C ALA A 274 -11.44 -4.90 2.89
N ALA A 275 -10.37 -5.72 2.88
CA ALA A 275 -10.00 -6.56 1.74
C ALA A 275 -11.16 -7.46 1.27
N LEU A 276 -11.82 -8.16 2.20
CA LEU A 276 -12.99 -9.01 1.92
C LEU A 276 -14.14 -8.20 1.30
N ALA A 277 -14.39 -6.98 1.77
CA ALA A 277 -15.43 -6.12 1.21
C ALA A 277 -15.19 -5.68 -0.25
N ALA A 278 -13.96 -5.68 -0.79
CA ALA A 278 -13.79 -5.47 -2.26
C ALA A 278 -14.06 -6.75 -3.03
N ALA A 279 -13.67 -7.89 -2.50
CA ALA A 279 -13.90 -9.16 -3.19
C ALA A 279 -15.40 -9.37 -3.45
N ASP A 280 -16.25 -8.83 -2.57
CA ASP A 280 -17.72 -8.92 -2.68
C ASP A 280 -18.38 -7.71 -3.36
N ALA A 281 -17.63 -6.75 -3.92
CA ALA A 281 -18.20 -5.56 -4.58
C ALA A 281 -19.07 -5.93 -5.81
N THR A 282 -18.88 -7.11 -6.38
CA THR A 282 -19.72 -7.66 -7.47
C THR A 282 -21.08 -8.18 -6.99
N ARG A 283 -21.26 -8.45 -5.69
CA ARG A 283 -22.51 -8.99 -5.13
C ARG A 283 -23.58 -7.92 -4.90
N GLY A 284 -23.18 -6.65 -4.77
CA GLY A 284 -24.08 -5.52 -4.48
C GLY A 284 -24.70 -4.86 -5.71
N GLN A 285 -24.18 -5.09 -6.92
CA GLN A 285 -24.82 -4.64 -8.16
C GLN A 285 -25.90 -5.63 -8.61
N VAL A 286 -26.85 -5.95 -7.73
CA VAL A 286 -28.16 -6.38 -8.20
C VAL A 286 -28.76 -5.14 -8.84
N GLN A 287 -28.63 -5.08 -10.17
CA GLN A 287 -29.23 -4.07 -11.02
C GLN A 287 -30.68 -3.88 -10.56
N PRO A 288 -31.13 -2.66 -10.18
CA PRO A 288 -32.51 -2.43 -9.84
C PRO A 288 -33.30 -2.76 -11.11
N GLY A 289 -33.82 -3.98 -11.15
CA GLY A 289 -34.64 -4.48 -12.23
C GLY A 289 -35.75 -3.47 -12.37
N GLY A 290 -35.78 -2.83 -13.55
CA GLY A 290 -36.88 -1.96 -13.95
C GLY A 290 -38.15 -2.77 -13.84
N GLY A 291 -38.83 -2.65 -12.69
CA GLY A 291 -40.21 -2.99 -12.54
C GLY A 291 -40.95 -2.08 -13.50
N VAL A 292 -41.15 -2.58 -14.72
CA VAL A 292 -42.14 -2.07 -15.66
C VAL A 292 -43.45 -2.10 -14.91
N GLY A 293 -43.78 -0.94 -14.33
CA GLY A 293 -45.10 -0.65 -13.78
C GLY A 293 -46.07 -0.86 -14.91
N ASN A 294 -46.72 -2.02 -14.88
CA ASN A 294 -47.75 -2.38 -15.81
C ASN A 294 -48.89 -1.39 -15.61
N THR A 295 -49.08 -0.52 -16.59
CA THR A 295 -50.18 0.41 -16.74
C THR A 295 -51.47 -0.40 -16.86
N GLY A 296 -52.09 -0.72 -15.73
CA GLY A 296 -53.43 -1.29 -15.65
C GLY A 296 -54.46 -0.17 -15.64
N ASP A 297 -54.65 0.45 -16.80
CA ASP A 297 -55.72 1.42 -17.04
C ASP A 297 -56.96 0.68 -17.56
N GLY A 298 -58.06 0.78 -16.82
CA GLY A 298 -59.44 0.65 -17.31
C GLY A 298 -60.04 -0.76 -17.52
N GLN A 299 -61.13 -1.05 -16.81
CA GLN A 299 -62.40 -1.25 -17.53
C GLN A 299 -63.63 -0.97 -16.65
N LYS A 300 -64.45 -0.05 -17.15
CA LYS A 300 -65.82 0.27 -16.71
C LYS A 300 -66.77 -0.91 -16.96
N ARG A 301 -67.63 -1.23 -16.00
CA ARG A 301 -69.10 -1.26 -16.10
C ARG A 301 -69.73 -1.64 -14.77
#